data_AF-A0A7J5AZJ1-F1
#
_entry.id   AF-A0A7J5AZJ1-F1
#
_cell.length_a   1.000
_cell.length_b   1.000
_cell.length_c   1.000
_cell.angle_alpha   90.00
_cell.angle_beta   90.00
_cell.angle_gamma   90.00
#
_symmetry.space_group_name_H-M   'P 1'
#
loop_
_entity.id
_entity.type
_entity.pdbx_description
1 polymer ?
#
loop_
_entity_poly.entity_id
_entity_poly.type
_entity_poly.pdbx_seq_one_letter_code
_entity_poly.pdbx_strand_id
1 'polypeptide(L)'
;MVGGRRGNGLRGEPGRTQHHAAQLPFMVDLDGPEELSDNLHWDLFPEAVAVHGELHCDESFIFVPLLSTGGQAKVQNLHKRKTIAAIQVAVDLQGVIGH
;
A
#
# COMPACT_ATOMS: atom_id res chain seq x y z
N MET A 1 32.74 22.57 -56.26
CA MET A 1 32.12 21.23 -56.19
C MET A 1 32.40 20.67 -54.80
N VAL A 2 31.54 20.97 -53.82
CA VAL A 2 30.45 20.12 -53.29
C VAL A 2 30.97 18.76 -52.76
N GLY A 3 31.13 18.71 -51.44
CA GLY A 3 31.22 17.50 -50.62
C GLY A 3 31.09 17.95 -49.15
N GLY A 4 30.29 17.36 -48.26
CA GLY A 4 29.42 16.21 -48.36
C GLY A 4 28.15 16.44 -47.53
N ARG A 5 27.07 15.77 -47.94
CA ARG A 5 25.72 15.86 -47.38
C ARG A 5 25.67 15.17 -46.01
N ARG A 6 24.99 15.84 -45.08
CA ARG A 6 24.67 15.34 -43.74
C ARG A 6 23.66 14.19 -43.82
N GLY A 7 23.93 13.17 -43.01
CA GLY A 7 22.99 12.31 -42.27
C GLY A 7 21.68 11.90 -42.93
N ASN A 8 21.62 10.64 -43.34
CA ASN A 8 20.37 9.87 -43.43
C ASN A 8 20.24 9.01 -42.17
N GLY A 9 19.05 8.98 -41.54
CA GLY A 9 18.85 8.17 -40.33
C GLY A 9 17.48 8.34 -39.67
N LEU A 10 16.46 7.71 -40.28
CA LEU A 10 15.45 6.83 -39.65
C LEU A 10 14.77 7.33 -38.35
N ARG A 11 13.46 7.60 -38.37
CA ARG A 11 12.34 6.64 -38.22
C ARG A 11 11.75 6.79 -36.81
N GLY A 12 10.42 6.91 -36.76
CA GLY A 12 9.67 7.39 -35.61
C GLY A 12 9.85 6.58 -34.33
N GLU A 13 10.01 7.29 -33.22
CA GLU A 13 9.87 6.77 -31.87
C GLU A 13 8.39 6.95 -31.46
N PRO A 14 7.70 5.89 -30.99
CA PRO A 14 6.33 5.98 -30.53
C PRO A 14 6.27 6.84 -29.27
N GLY A 15 5.23 7.68 -29.18
CA GLY A 15 4.91 8.43 -27.98
C GLY A 15 4.94 7.50 -26.79
N ARG A 16 5.96 7.65 -25.94
CA ARG A 16 5.93 7.13 -24.58
C ARG A 16 4.74 7.80 -23.93
N THR A 17 3.63 7.09 -23.86
CA THR A 17 2.60 7.37 -22.87
C THR A 17 3.35 7.37 -21.55
N GLN A 18 3.60 8.57 -21.03
CA GLN A 18 4.03 8.72 -19.66
C GLN A 18 2.87 8.14 -18.84
N HIS A 19 3.02 6.89 -18.42
CA HIS A 19 2.30 6.41 -17.27
C HIS A 19 2.83 7.27 -16.13
N HIS A 20 2.13 8.37 -15.87
CA HIS A 20 2.27 9.12 -14.64
C HIS A 20 1.83 8.12 -13.56
N ALA A 21 2.78 7.30 -13.11
CA ALA A 21 2.63 6.56 -11.88
C ALA A 21 2.33 7.65 -10.85
N ALA A 22 1.09 7.67 -10.35
CA ALA A 22 0.73 8.51 -9.23
C ALA A 22 1.71 8.12 -8.13
N GLN A 23 2.70 8.99 -7.91
CA GLN A 23 3.68 8.80 -6.85
C GLN A 23 2.90 8.98 -5.56
N LEU A 24 2.57 7.86 -4.90
CA LEU A 24 2.01 7.88 -3.55
C LEU A 24 3.09 8.51 -2.66
N PRO A 25 2.90 9.73 -2.12
CA PRO A 25 3.96 10.49 -1.46
C PRO A 25 4.33 9.95 -0.06
N PHE A 26 3.88 8.74 0.29
CA PHE A 26 4.07 8.12 1.60
C PHE A 26 4.84 6.80 1.52
N MET A 27 5.69 6.58 0.52
CA MET A 27 6.57 5.40 0.56
C MET A 27 7.53 5.54 1.75
N VAL A 28 7.07 5.05 2.91
CA VAL A 28 7.84 4.92 4.14
C VAL A 28 8.96 3.95 3.80
N ASP A 29 10.21 4.35 4.02
CA ASP A 29 11.31 3.38 3.96
C ASP A 29 11.08 2.43 5.14
N LEU A 30 10.62 1.22 4.86
CA LEU A 30 10.37 0.22 5.88
C LEU A 30 11.70 -0.48 6.14
N ASP A 31 12.55 0.17 6.94
CA ASP A 31 13.93 -0.27 7.21
C ASP A 31 14.01 -1.55 8.06
N GLY A 32 12.88 -2.07 8.53
CA GLY A 32 12.82 -3.33 9.24
C GLY A 32 11.71 -3.40 10.28
N PRO A 33 11.64 -4.50 11.05
CA PRO A 33 10.64 -4.68 12.11
C PRO A 33 10.76 -3.64 13.23
N GLU A 34 11.95 -3.12 13.51
CA GLU A 34 12.15 -2.04 14.50
C GLU A 34 11.46 -0.75 14.06
N GLU A 35 11.69 -0.30 12.82
CA GLU A 35 11.05 0.91 12.25
C GLU A 35 9.53 0.76 12.15
N LEU A 36 9.05 -0.45 11.86
CA LEU A 36 7.63 -0.80 11.84
C LEU A 36 7.00 -0.74 13.24
N SER A 37 7.71 -1.21 14.27
CA SER A 37 7.24 -1.16 15.65
C SER A 37 7.12 0.30 16.12
N ASP A 38 8.19 1.08 15.94
CA ASP A 38 8.30 2.45 16.44
C ASP A 38 7.30 3.40 15.79
N ASN A 39 7.06 3.27 14.48
CA ASN A 39 6.18 4.19 13.74
C ASN A 39 4.75 3.70 13.54
N LEU A 40 4.53 2.38 13.48
CA LEU A 40 3.24 1.80 13.08
C LEU A 40 2.63 0.87 14.12
N HIS A 41 3.24 0.75 15.31
CA HIS A 41 2.80 -0.16 16.38
C HIS A 41 2.62 -1.60 15.88
N TRP A 42 3.56 -2.03 15.04
CA TRP A 42 3.50 -3.31 14.32
C TRP A 42 3.55 -4.55 15.22
N ASP A 43 3.94 -4.44 16.50
CA ASP A 43 4.10 -5.58 17.42
C ASP A 43 2.87 -6.51 17.52
N LEU A 44 1.67 -5.97 17.31
CA LEU A 44 0.43 -6.75 17.29
C LEU A 44 0.32 -7.69 16.07
N PHE A 45 0.99 -7.38 14.97
CA PHE A 45 0.95 -8.16 13.74
C PHE A 45 1.60 -9.54 13.88
N PRO A 46 2.86 -9.70 14.34
CA PRO A 46 3.44 -11.03 14.54
C PRO A 46 2.67 -11.84 15.57
N GLU A 47 2.12 -11.21 16.61
CA GLU A 47 1.23 -11.88 17.57
C GLU A 47 -0.05 -12.39 16.90
N ALA A 48 -0.66 -11.59 16.03
CA ALA A 48 -1.85 -11.98 15.28
C ALA A 48 -1.57 -13.13 14.30
N VAL A 49 -0.41 -13.15 13.65
CA VAL A 49 0.01 -14.29 12.82
C VAL A 49 0.17 -15.55 13.66
N ALA A 50 0.76 -15.46 14.87
CA ALA A 50 0.90 -16.61 15.75
C ALA A 50 -0.45 -17.17 16.23
N VAL A 51 -1.43 -16.30 16.50
CA VAL A 51 -2.76 -16.70 17.02
C VAL A 51 -3.71 -17.14 15.91
N HIS A 52 -3.75 -16.40 14.79
CA HIS A 52 -4.76 -16.56 13.73
C HIS A 52 -4.21 -17.20 12.46
N GLY A 53 -2.89 -17.41 12.38
CA GLY A 53 -2.16 -17.94 11.22
C GLY A 53 -1.80 -16.87 10.19
N GLU A 54 -0.96 -17.24 9.22
CA GLU A 54 -0.51 -16.37 8.14
C GLU A 54 -1.65 -15.84 7.25
N LEU A 55 -1.49 -14.62 6.73
CA LEU A 55 -2.43 -14.00 5.79
C LEU A 55 -2.10 -14.39 4.35
N HIS A 56 -3.13 -14.52 3.52
CA HIS A 56 -2.95 -14.49 2.08
C HIS A 56 -2.74 -13.03 1.61
N CYS A 57 -2.16 -12.85 0.42
CA CYS A 57 -1.89 -11.50 -0.13
C CYS A 57 -3.15 -10.62 -0.28
N ASP A 58 -4.34 -11.22 -0.39
CA ASP A 58 -5.61 -10.51 -0.51
C ASP A 58 -6.35 -10.35 0.84
N GLU A 59 -5.66 -10.63 1.95
CA GLU A 59 -6.18 -10.54 3.30
C GLU A 59 -5.43 -9.53 4.17
N SER A 60 -6.12 -9.03 5.19
CA SER A 60 -5.57 -8.15 6.23
C SER A 60 -6.20 -8.48 7.57
N PHE A 61 -5.46 -8.19 8.66
CA PHE A 61 -6.02 -8.20 10.00
C PHE A 61 -6.75 -6.89 10.28
N ILE A 62 -8.00 -6.99 10.71
CA ILE A 62 -8.87 -5.84 11.00
C ILE A 62 -9.43 -5.98 12.41
N PHE A 63 -9.46 -4.89 13.16
CA PHE A 63 -10.09 -4.86 14.48
C PHE A 63 -11.61 -5.02 14.36
N VAL A 64 -12.18 -5.95 15.12
CA VAL A 64 -13.62 -6.14 15.26
C VAL A 64 -13.97 -6.13 16.76
N PRO A 65 -14.76 -5.16 17.25
CA PRO A 65 -15.23 -3.98 16.52
C PRO A 65 -14.07 -3.04 16.11
N LEU A 66 -14.33 -2.15 15.14
CA LEU A 66 -13.33 -1.20 14.66
C LEU A 66 -12.93 -0.22 15.76
N LEU A 67 -11.67 0.23 15.76
CA LEU A 67 -11.16 1.18 16.75
C LEU A 67 -11.95 2.49 16.75
N SER A 68 -12.31 3.00 15.56
CA SER A 68 -13.14 4.21 15.40
C SER A 68 -14.55 4.08 16.00
N THR A 69 -15.03 2.86 16.21
CA THR A 69 -16.33 2.55 16.81
C THR A 69 -16.23 2.15 18.29
N GLY A 70 -15.07 2.36 18.93
CA GLY A 70 -14.83 2.00 20.34
C GLY A 70 -14.21 0.62 20.55
N GLY A 71 -13.67 0.00 19.49
CA GLY A 71 -12.91 -1.25 19.60
C GLY A 71 -11.60 -1.11 20.35
N GLN A 72 -11.11 -2.23 20.89
CA GLN A 72 -9.85 -2.28 21.63
C GLN A 72 -8.73 -2.86 20.77
N ALA A 73 -7.55 -2.24 20.82
CA ALA A 73 -6.34 -2.71 20.16
C ALA A 73 -5.74 -3.93 20.90
N LYS A 74 -6.34 -5.11 20.68
CA LYS A 74 -5.91 -6.40 21.25
C LYS A 74 -5.88 -7.47 20.16
N VAL A 75 -4.93 -8.40 20.23
CA VAL A 75 -4.77 -9.47 19.22
C VAL A 75 -6.04 -10.29 19.01
N GLN A 76 -6.79 -10.55 20.08
CA GLN A 76 -8.04 -11.30 20.08
C GLN A 76 -9.16 -10.61 19.30
N ASN A 77 -9.06 -9.30 19.09
CA ASN A 77 -10.00 -8.51 18.28
C ASN A 77 -9.52 -8.37 16.83
N LEU A 78 -8.33 -8.87 16.47
CA LEU A 78 -7.88 -8.89 15.07
C LEU A 78 -8.46 -10.10 14.36
N HIS A 79 -9.08 -9.87 13.21
CA HIS A 79 -9.64 -10.92 12.39
C HIS A 79 -9.20 -10.79 10.94
N LYS A 80 -8.94 -11.92 10.29
CA LYS A 80 -8.68 -11.98 8.85
C LYS A 80 -9.91 -11.50 8.09
N ARG A 81 -9.70 -10.58 7.14
CA ARG A 81 -10.70 -10.06 6.23
C ARG A 81 -10.08 -9.84 4.87
N LYS A 82 -10.89 -9.86 3.81
CA LYS A 82 -10.44 -9.44 2.48
C LYS A 82 -10.06 -7.97 2.51
N THR A 83 -8.86 -7.65 2.05
CA THR A 83 -8.25 -6.31 2.17
C THR A 83 -9.13 -5.24 1.53
N ILE A 84 -9.58 -5.46 0.29
CA ILE A 84 -10.42 -4.49 -0.42
C ILE A 84 -11.76 -4.25 0.29
N ALA A 85 -12.38 -5.30 0.82
CA ALA A 85 -13.64 -5.17 1.56
C ALA A 85 -13.43 -4.40 2.88
N ALA A 86 -12.32 -4.64 3.57
CA ALA A 86 -11.98 -3.93 4.80
C ALA A 86 -11.71 -2.44 4.55
N ILE A 87 -10.99 -2.11 3.49
CA ILE A 87 -10.75 -0.72 3.07
C ILE A 87 -12.08 -0.04 2.74
N GLN A 88 -12.99 -0.72 2.01
CA GLN A 88 -14.29 -0.15 1.69
C GLN A 88 -15.09 0.20 2.96
N VAL A 89 -15.14 -0.69 3.95
CA VAL A 89 -15.79 -0.42 5.24
C VAL A 89 -15.14 0.77 5.95
N ALA A 90 -13.82 0.87 5.95
CA ALA A 90 -13.12 2.00 6.56
C ALA A 90 -13.48 3.32 5.87
N VAL A 91 -13.47 3.34 4.53
CA VAL A 91 -13.86 4.52 3.71
C VAL A 91 -15.32 4.90 3.96
N ASP A 92 -16.24 3.93 4.01
CA ASP A 92 -17.66 4.18 4.22
C ASP A 92 -17.94 4.80 5.60
N LEU A 93 -17.14 4.44 6.61
CA LEU A 93 -17.33 4.91 8.00
C LEU A 93 -16.56 6.19 8.31
N GLN A 94 -15.37 6.37 7.72
CA GLN A 94 -14.44 7.45 8.07
C GLN A 94 -14.33 8.52 6.99
N GLY A 95 -14.91 8.27 5.81
CA GLY A 95 -14.70 9.07 4.61
C GLY A 95 -13.37 8.77 3.93
N VAL A 96 -13.17 9.37 2.77
CA VAL A 96 -11.85 9.40 2.12
C VAL A 96 -10.96 10.40 2.84
N ILE A 97 -9.68 10.05 3.03
CA ILE A 97 -8.68 11.03 3.47
C ILE A 97 -8.49 12.01 2.31
N GLY A 98 -8.96 13.25 2.49
CA GLY A 98 -8.71 14.35 1.55
C GLY A 98 -7.26 14.80 1.66
N HIS A 99 -6.59 14.95 0.52
CA HIS A 99 -5.25 15.55 0.41
C HIS A 99 -5.35 17.06 0.15
#